data_AF-A0A6C0KT56-F1
#
_entry.id   AF-A0A6C0KT56-F1
#
_cell.length_a   1.000
_cell.length_b   1.000
_cell.length_c   1.000
_cell.angle_alpha   90.00
_cell.angle_beta   90.00
_cell.angle_gamma   90.00
#
_symmetry.space_group_name_H-M   'P 1'
#
loop_
_entity.id
_entity.type
_entity.pdbx_description
1 polymer ?
#
loop_
_entity_poly.entity_id
_entity_poly.type
_entity_poly.pdbx_seq_one_letter_code
_entity_poly.pdbx_strand_id
1 'polypeptide(L)'
;MNFKIVIPSYCRSHIICDKTLRVCCQLASIPQQLIYVFVLDCQKNSYKVEVEKRNFGDINLISAPPEIPPGLHHMRNYITQYFPEGEHLLHMDDDIDDILKLYIDESITDPKKSTRYRLFSCCNSNPLRQGQGIISIFNNAFKILQDEHIGLFGIYPVANGYFMKDLPDVTYSLRFCVGTLWGCINDHSIIIQIEEKEDVERTLLSFQKYNKILRLNNITIKTKYYKTEGGMQTESSLDKRKAAAKASCTYLLEKYPKYTKLYTSKKSGIYEIKLSN
;
A
#
# COMPACT_ATOMS: atom_id res chain seq x y z
N MET A 1 -12.47 -15.66 0.84
CA MET A 1 -11.59 -14.48 0.94
C MET A 1 -11.85 -13.88 2.30
N ASN A 2 -10.82 -13.73 3.13
CA ASN A 2 -11.00 -13.45 4.55
C ASN A 2 -10.49 -12.05 4.93
N PHE A 3 -10.57 -11.10 4.00
CA PHE A 3 -10.13 -9.72 4.20
C PHE A 3 -10.95 -8.77 3.35
N LYS A 4 -11.01 -7.51 3.77
CA LYS A 4 -11.66 -6.40 3.04
C LYS A 4 -10.59 -5.55 2.35
N ILE A 5 -10.91 -5.03 1.17
CA ILE A 5 -10.05 -4.09 0.45
C ILE A 5 -10.52 -2.68 0.79
N VAL A 6 -9.60 -1.84 1.24
CA VAL A 6 -9.89 -0.46 1.67
C VAL A 6 -9.04 0.54 0.88
N ILE A 7 -9.72 1.46 0.20
CA ILE A 7 -9.10 2.39 -0.76
C ILE A 7 -9.46 3.83 -0.37
N PRO A 8 -8.58 4.56 0.34
CA PRO A 8 -8.75 6.00 0.52
C PRO A 8 -8.53 6.71 -0.82
N SER A 9 -9.39 7.68 -1.17
CA SER A 9 -9.28 8.39 -2.43
C SER A 9 -9.70 9.86 -2.30
N TYR A 10 -8.97 10.75 -2.99
CA TYR A 10 -9.21 12.20 -2.96
C TYR A 10 -9.00 12.82 -4.33
N CYS A 11 -10.01 13.53 -4.86
CA CYS A 11 -9.98 14.17 -6.19
C CYS A 11 -9.61 13.23 -7.36
N ARG A 12 -10.00 11.94 -7.31
CA ARG A 12 -9.58 10.90 -8.27
C ARG A 12 -10.69 9.96 -8.72
N SER A 13 -11.95 10.43 -8.75
CA SER A 13 -13.12 9.63 -9.12
C SER A 13 -13.00 8.89 -10.47
N HIS A 14 -12.37 9.50 -11.47
CA HIS A 14 -12.11 8.86 -12.76
C HIS A 14 -10.88 7.95 -12.72
N ILE A 15 -9.79 8.38 -12.07
CA ILE A 15 -8.52 7.64 -11.97
C ILE A 15 -8.69 6.32 -11.22
N ILE A 16 -9.41 6.32 -10.09
CA ILE A 16 -9.62 5.12 -9.28
C ILE A 16 -10.30 4.01 -10.09
N CYS A 17 -11.26 4.41 -10.93
CA CYS A 17 -11.94 3.54 -11.85
C CYS A 17 -11.00 3.01 -12.96
N ASP A 18 -10.21 3.91 -13.54
CA ASP A 18 -9.22 3.57 -14.58
C ASP A 18 -7.98 2.84 -14.06
N LYS A 19 -7.87 2.59 -12.76
CA LYS A 19 -6.67 2.00 -12.16
C LYS A 19 -7.06 0.97 -11.11
N THR A 20 -7.13 1.37 -9.85
CA THR A 20 -7.23 0.43 -8.71
C THR A 20 -8.50 -0.43 -8.76
N LEU A 21 -9.67 0.12 -9.10
CA LEU A 21 -10.88 -0.69 -9.22
C LEU A 21 -10.81 -1.65 -10.41
N ARG A 22 -10.24 -1.22 -11.55
CA ARG A 22 -9.97 -2.14 -12.67
C ARG A 22 -9.07 -3.29 -12.25
N VAL A 23 -7.98 -3.01 -11.50
CA VAL A 23 -7.11 -4.05 -10.94
C VAL A 23 -7.92 -5.01 -10.08
N CYS A 24 -8.74 -4.51 -9.16
CA CYS A 24 -9.59 -5.36 -8.31
C CYS A 24 -10.51 -6.27 -9.13
N CYS A 25 -11.14 -5.75 -10.19
CA CYS A 25 -11.98 -6.55 -11.09
C CYS A 25 -11.19 -7.62 -11.87
N GLN A 26 -9.96 -7.29 -12.29
CA GLN A 26 -9.13 -8.21 -13.08
C GLN A 26 -8.51 -9.34 -12.27
N LEU A 27 -8.35 -9.18 -10.96
CA LEU A 27 -7.72 -10.19 -10.10
C LEU A 27 -8.52 -11.50 -9.94
N ALA A 28 -9.73 -11.57 -10.51
CA ALA A 28 -10.69 -12.68 -10.46
C ALA A 28 -10.96 -13.20 -9.03
N SER A 29 -12.23 -13.26 -8.64
CA SER A 29 -12.69 -13.76 -7.31
C SER A 29 -12.65 -12.76 -6.15
N ILE A 30 -12.43 -11.47 -6.37
CA ILE A 30 -12.74 -10.45 -5.35
C ILE A 30 -14.23 -10.09 -5.48
N PRO A 31 -15.07 -10.41 -4.48
CA PRO A 31 -16.45 -9.95 -4.45
C PRO A 31 -16.49 -8.42 -4.27
N GLN A 32 -17.31 -7.73 -5.04
CA GLN A 32 -17.43 -6.25 -5.03
C GLN A 32 -17.79 -5.71 -3.64
N GLN A 33 -18.61 -6.45 -2.90
CA GLN A 33 -19.02 -6.11 -1.53
C GLN A 33 -17.87 -6.15 -0.51
N LEU A 34 -16.69 -6.69 -0.86
CA LEU A 34 -15.49 -6.63 -0.02
C LEU A 34 -14.60 -5.43 -0.36
N ILE A 35 -14.97 -4.61 -1.35
CA ILE A 35 -14.25 -3.41 -1.74
C ILE A 35 -14.92 -2.19 -1.10
N TYR A 36 -14.14 -1.41 -0.37
CA TYR A 36 -14.56 -0.19 0.31
C TYR A 36 -13.72 0.98 -0.20
N VAL A 37 -14.39 1.97 -0.77
CA VAL A 37 -13.76 3.22 -1.22
C VAL A 37 -14.15 4.32 -0.23
N PHE A 38 -13.15 4.94 0.38
CA PHE A 38 -13.33 5.99 1.37
C PHE A 38 -12.98 7.35 0.76
N VAL A 39 -13.93 8.27 0.81
CA VAL A 39 -13.82 9.62 0.23
C VAL A 39 -14.32 10.66 1.23
N LEU A 40 -13.94 11.93 1.04
CA LEU A 40 -14.61 13.02 1.78
C LEU A 40 -16.05 13.16 1.29
N ASP A 41 -16.96 13.54 2.19
CA ASP A 41 -18.40 13.60 1.88
C ASP A 41 -18.70 14.50 0.67
N CYS A 42 -18.03 15.65 0.57
CA CYS A 42 -18.15 16.59 -0.54
C CYS A 42 -17.79 15.98 -1.91
N GLN A 43 -17.06 14.87 -1.94
CA GLN A 43 -16.64 14.19 -3.17
C GLN A 43 -17.49 12.98 -3.53
N LYS A 44 -18.29 12.44 -2.58
CA LYS A 44 -19.00 11.17 -2.74
C LYS A 44 -19.78 11.07 -4.04
N ASN A 45 -20.53 12.10 -4.40
CA ASN A 45 -21.34 12.11 -5.62
C ASN A 45 -20.50 11.94 -6.89
N SER A 46 -19.33 12.57 -6.96
CA SER A 46 -18.44 12.45 -8.12
C SER A 46 -17.91 11.03 -8.31
N TYR A 47 -17.62 10.32 -7.22
CA TYR A 47 -17.20 8.91 -7.26
C TYR A 47 -18.37 8.00 -7.61
N LYS A 48 -19.54 8.22 -7.01
CA LYS A 48 -20.75 7.45 -7.29
C LYS A 48 -21.08 7.45 -8.78
N VAL A 49 -21.09 8.64 -9.41
CA VAL A 49 -21.36 8.79 -10.84
C VAL A 49 -20.35 8.03 -11.70
N GLU A 50 -19.05 8.12 -11.41
CA GLU A 50 -18.02 7.41 -12.21
C GLU A 50 -18.06 5.89 -12.01
N VAL A 51 -18.33 5.42 -10.78
CA VAL A 51 -18.48 4.00 -10.45
C VAL A 51 -19.69 3.38 -11.16
N GLU A 52 -20.83 4.08 -11.14
CA GLU A 52 -22.06 3.68 -11.85
C GLU A 52 -21.86 3.67 -13.36
N LYS A 53 -21.29 4.75 -13.91
CA LYS A 53 -21.00 4.90 -15.35
C LYS A 53 -20.12 3.77 -15.89
N ARG A 54 -19.21 3.25 -15.07
CA ARG A 54 -18.24 2.21 -15.46
C ARG A 54 -18.62 0.80 -14.97
N ASN A 55 -19.80 0.66 -14.36
CA ASN A 55 -20.39 -0.60 -13.96
C ASN A 55 -19.50 -1.44 -13.01
N PHE A 56 -18.91 -0.80 -11.99
CA PHE A 56 -18.10 -1.49 -10.98
C PHE A 56 -18.92 -2.29 -9.95
N GLY A 57 -20.25 -2.30 -10.09
CA GLY A 57 -21.18 -3.03 -9.23
C GLY A 57 -21.30 -2.45 -7.82
N ASP A 58 -21.75 -3.28 -6.88
CA ASP A 58 -22.12 -2.88 -5.52
C ASP A 58 -20.89 -2.77 -4.60
N ILE A 59 -19.94 -1.89 -4.95
CA ILE A 59 -18.84 -1.53 -4.05
C ILE A 59 -19.35 -0.63 -2.92
N ASN A 60 -18.68 -0.68 -1.77
CA ASN A 60 -19.04 0.15 -0.62
C ASN A 60 -18.38 1.54 -0.75
N LEU A 61 -19.15 2.55 -1.17
CA LEU A 61 -18.68 3.94 -1.19
C LEU A 61 -18.99 4.65 0.14
N ILE A 62 -17.96 4.81 0.97
CA ILE A 62 -18.06 5.38 2.31
C ILE A 62 -17.62 6.85 2.30
N SER A 63 -18.48 7.73 2.85
CA SER A 63 -18.11 9.13 3.10
C SER A 63 -17.48 9.23 4.48
N ALA A 64 -16.32 9.86 4.59
CA ALA A 64 -15.81 10.32 5.88
C ALA A 64 -16.69 11.46 6.43
N PRO A 65 -17.00 11.47 7.73
CA PRO A 65 -17.72 12.56 8.38
C PRO A 65 -17.03 13.92 8.21
N PRO A 66 -17.76 15.05 8.26
CA PRO A 66 -17.20 16.40 8.08
C PRO A 66 -16.07 16.76 9.06
N GLU A 67 -15.99 16.08 10.20
CA GLU A 67 -14.97 16.29 11.22
C GLU A 67 -13.60 15.71 10.84
N ILE A 68 -13.55 14.79 9.86
CA ILE A 68 -12.30 14.20 9.37
C ILE A 68 -11.64 15.18 8.39
N PRO A 69 -10.46 15.74 8.71
CA PRO A 69 -9.80 16.69 7.82
C PRO A 69 -9.28 16.02 6.54
N PRO A 70 -9.09 16.78 5.45
CA PRO A 70 -8.35 16.30 4.30
C PRO A 70 -6.95 15.84 4.70
N GLY A 71 -6.51 14.71 4.17
CA GLY A 71 -5.19 14.15 4.44
C GLY A 71 -5.22 12.64 4.49
N LEU A 72 -4.22 12.00 3.89
CA LEU A 72 -4.18 10.54 3.80
C LEU A 72 -4.10 9.88 5.19
N HIS A 73 -3.29 10.44 6.10
CA HIS A 73 -3.16 9.90 7.45
C HIS A 73 -4.47 9.99 8.26
N HIS A 74 -5.21 11.11 8.15
CA HIS A 74 -6.54 11.23 8.77
C HIS A 74 -7.52 10.19 8.22
N MET A 75 -7.54 9.99 6.90
CA MET A 75 -8.40 8.98 6.28
C MET A 75 -8.00 7.56 6.70
N ARG A 76 -6.70 7.26 6.79
CA ARG A 76 -6.23 5.96 7.29
C ARG A 76 -6.65 5.72 8.74
N ASN A 77 -6.52 6.71 9.62
CA ASN A 77 -6.98 6.61 11.00
C ASN A 77 -8.51 6.43 11.08
N TYR A 78 -9.27 7.13 10.22
CA TYR A 78 -10.72 6.94 10.14
C TYR A 78 -11.07 5.51 9.70
N ILE A 79 -10.39 4.96 8.69
CA ILE A 79 -10.57 3.56 8.26
C ILE A 79 -10.31 2.59 9.42
N THR A 80 -9.23 2.81 10.19
CA THR A 80 -8.92 2.00 11.38
C THR A 80 -10.10 1.98 12.37
N GLN A 81 -10.71 3.13 12.64
CA GLN A 81 -11.84 3.25 13.58
C GLN A 81 -13.17 2.78 12.99
N TYR A 82 -13.33 2.85 11.67
CA TYR A 82 -14.56 2.42 10.98
C TYR A 82 -14.76 0.90 11.06
N PHE A 83 -13.68 0.13 10.93
CA PHE A 83 -13.74 -1.33 11.03
C PHE A 83 -13.51 -1.82 12.46
N PRO A 84 -14.08 -2.96 12.87
CA PRO A 84 -13.81 -3.57 14.17
C PRO A 84 -12.33 -3.90 14.38
N GLU A 85 -11.90 -3.93 15.64
CA GLU A 85 -10.59 -4.49 16.05
C GLU A 85 -10.46 -5.94 15.54
N GLY A 86 -9.29 -6.31 15.04
CA GLY A 86 -8.99 -7.66 14.56
C GLY A 86 -9.41 -7.95 13.11
N GLU A 87 -10.13 -7.04 12.45
CA GLU A 87 -10.54 -7.22 11.05
C GLU A 87 -9.33 -7.27 10.11
N HIS A 88 -9.35 -8.14 9.11
CA HIS A 88 -8.28 -8.19 8.11
C HIS A 88 -8.52 -7.15 7.00
N LEU A 89 -7.63 -6.16 6.92
CA LEU A 89 -7.72 -5.07 5.95
C LEU A 89 -6.54 -5.11 5.00
N LEU A 90 -6.83 -5.15 3.69
CA LEU A 90 -5.85 -4.92 2.63
C LEU A 90 -6.02 -3.48 2.13
N HIS A 91 -5.07 -2.62 2.48
CA HIS A 91 -5.03 -1.24 2.02
C HIS A 91 -4.42 -1.15 0.63
N MET A 92 -5.05 -0.35 -0.23
CA MET A 92 -4.57 -0.04 -1.58
C MET A 92 -4.74 1.47 -1.83
N ASP A 93 -3.76 2.10 -2.48
CA ASP A 93 -3.95 3.47 -3.00
C ASP A 93 -4.87 3.46 -4.23
N ASP A 94 -5.42 4.62 -4.58
CA ASP A 94 -6.40 4.81 -5.65
C ASP A 94 -5.82 4.88 -7.08
N ASP A 95 -4.51 4.75 -7.25
CA ASP A 95 -3.84 4.89 -8.55
C ASP A 95 -2.88 3.74 -8.95
N ILE A 96 -3.23 2.51 -8.57
CA ILE A 96 -2.44 1.30 -8.87
C ILE A 96 -2.73 0.79 -10.29
N ASP A 97 -1.68 0.63 -11.10
CA ASP A 97 -1.80 0.13 -12.48
C ASP A 97 -1.79 -1.41 -12.55
N ASP A 98 -1.04 -2.09 -11.66
CA ASP A 98 -0.93 -3.55 -11.64
C ASP A 98 -0.31 -4.08 -10.33
N ILE A 99 -0.56 -5.34 -9.99
CA ILE A 99 0.17 -6.11 -8.97
C ILE A 99 1.05 -7.12 -9.70
N LEU A 100 2.35 -7.12 -9.39
CA LEU A 100 3.34 -7.92 -10.09
C LEU A 100 3.99 -8.95 -9.17
N LYS A 101 4.26 -10.14 -9.72
CA LYS A 101 5.00 -11.21 -9.04
C LYS A 101 6.32 -11.49 -9.77
N LEU A 102 7.39 -11.69 -9.00
CA LEU A 102 8.68 -12.12 -9.52
C LEU A 102 8.60 -13.55 -10.06
N TYR A 103 9.18 -13.74 -11.24
CA TYR A 103 9.44 -15.04 -11.85
C TYR A 103 10.90 -15.10 -12.27
N ILE A 104 11.54 -16.22 -11.94
CA ILE A 104 12.93 -16.50 -12.29
C ILE A 104 12.92 -17.51 -13.44
N ASP A 105 13.44 -17.09 -14.59
CA ASP A 105 13.56 -17.93 -15.77
C ASP A 105 14.83 -18.78 -15.67
N GLU A 106 14.71 -19.97 -15.08
CA GLU A 106 15.84 -20.87 -14.84
C GLU A 106 16.52 -21.39 -16.12
N SER A 107 15.91 -21.24 -17.30
CA SER A 107 16.60 -21.55 -18.55
C SER A 107 17.68 -20.52 -18.91
N ILE A 108 17.64 -19.33 -18.28
CA ILE A 108 18.67 -18.31 -18.42
C ILE A 108 19.70 -18.49 -17.31
N THR A 109 20.84 -19.10 -17.64
CA THR A 109 21.87 -19.45 -16.64
C THR A 109 22.69 -18.25 -16.16
N ASP A 110 22.85 -17.21 -16.98
CA ASP A 110 23.59 -15.99 -16.59
C ASP A 110 22.82 -15.21 -15.50
N PRO A 111 23.33 -15.15 -14.25
CA PRO A 111 22.65 -14.49 -13.15
C PRO A 111 22.67 -12.96 -13.27
N LYS A 112 23.48 -12.37 -14.15
CA LYS A 112 23.53 -10.91 -14.38
C LYS A 112 22.50 -10.45 -15.40
N LYS A 113 21.92 -11.38 -16.17
CA LYS A 113 20.97 -11.05 -17.24
C LYS A 113 19.61 -10.68 -16.64
N SER A 114 19.24 -9.40 -16.71
CA SER A 114 17.99 -8.88 -16.12
C SER A 114 16.72 -9.58 -16.64
N THR A 115 16.74 -10.06 -17.90
CA THR A 115 15.62 -10.82 -18.49
C THR A 115 15.38 -12.19 -17.86
N ARG A 116 16.30 -12.66 -16.98
CA ARG A 116 16.08 -13.81 -16.07
C ARG A 116 15.04 -13.49 -15.00
N TYR A 117 14.96 -12.25 -14.53
CA TYR A 117 14.14 -11.86 -13.37
C TYR A 117 12.95 -11.02 -13.84
N ARG A 118 11.92 -11.71 -14.35
CA ARG A 118 10.75 -11.07 -14.94
C ARG A 118 9.69 -10.79 -13.88
N LEU A 119 8.92 -9.74 -14.12
CA LEU A 119 7.74 -9.42 -13.32
C LEU A 119 6.50 -9.71 -14.17
N PHE A 120 5.64 -10.61 -13.68
CA PHE A 120 4.38 -10.94 -14.34
C PHE A 120 3.21 -10.29 -13.62
N SER A 121 2.25 -9.81 -14.41
CA SER A 121 0.98 -9.31 -13.90
C SER A 121 0.21 -10.42 -13.20
N CYS A 122 -0.31 -10.11 -12.01
CA CYS A 122 -1.25 -10.95 -11.29
C CYS A 122 -2.69 -10.80 -11.80
N CYS A 123 -2.95 -9.78 -12.64
CA CYS A 123 -4.27 -9.45 -13.20
C CYS A 123 -4.57 -10.19 -14.51
N ASN A 124 -3.55 -10.78 -15.16
CA ASN A 124 -3.72 -11.53 -16.40
C ASN A 124 -3.72 -13.03 -16.14
N SER A 125 -4.67 -13.75 -16.73
CA SER A 125 -4.80 -15.21 -16.73
C SER A 125 -3.70 -15.95 -17.51
N ASN A 126 -2.63 -15.26 -17.92
CA ASN A 126 -1.51 -15.91 -18.58
C ASN A 126 -0.87 -16.84 -17.55
N PRO A 127 -0.72 -18.14 -17.86
CA PRO A 127 -0.55 -19.17 -16.86
C PRO A 127 0.67 -18.81 -16.04
N LEU A 128 0.43 -18.47 -14.77
CA LEU A 128 1.38 -18.74 -13.71
C LEU A 128 1.73 -20.22 -13.87
N ARG A 129 2.79 -20.51 -14.63
CA ARG A 129 3.43 -21.80 -14.65
C ARG A 129 3.84 -22.00 -13.20
N GLN A 130 2.99 -22.74 -12.47
CA GLN A 130 3.10 -23.06 -11.05
C GLN A 130 2.71 -21.89 -10.10
N GLY A 131 1.47 -21.84 -9.64
CA GLY A 131 1.18 -21.11 -8.39
C GLY A 131 -0.25 -20.64 -8.15
N GLN A 132 -0.56 -20.57 -6.85
CA GLN A 132 -1.74 -19.95 -6.26
C GLN A 132 -1.94 -18.50 -6.77
N GLY A 133 -3.19 -18.11 -7.04
CA GLY A 133 -3.55 -16.73 -7.41
C GLY A 133 -3.24 -15.72 -6.29
N ILE A 134 -3.14 -14.43 -6.63
CA ILE A 134 -2.73 -13.38 -5.67
C ILE A 134 -3.62 -13.32 -4.41
N ILE A 135 -4.90 -13.64 -4.55
CA ILE A 135 -5.85 -13.69 -3.43
C ILE A 135 -5.45 -14.76 -2.41
N SER A 136 -4.98 -15.92 -2.88
CA SER A 136 -4.48 -16.98 -2.00
C SER A 136 -3.17 -16.56 -1.33
N ILE A 137 -2.30 -15.83 -2.03
CA ILE A 137 -1.08 -15.26 -1.43
C ILE A 137 -1.44 -14.30 -0.29
N PHE A 138 -2.42 -13.42 -0.48
CA PHE A 138 -2.87 -12.51 0.58
C PHE A 138 -3.58 -13.23 1.72
N ASN A 139 -4.44 -14.22 1.46
CA ASN A 139 -5.04 -15.03 2.53
C ASN A 139 -3.95 -15.74 3.36
N ASN A 140 -2.91 -16.27 2.72
CA ASN A 140 -1.78 -16.87 3.43
C ASN A 140 -1.00 -15.82 4.26
N ALA A 141 -0.81 -14.61 3.74
CA ALA A 141 -0.19 -13.53 4.50
C ALA A 141 -1.00 -13.20 5.77
N PHE A 142 -2.32 -13.04 5.66
CA PHE A 142 -3.18 -12.82 6.83
C PHE A 142 -3.16 -13.99 7.82
N LYS A 143 -3.11 -15.24 7.33
CA LYS A 143 -2.93 -16.41 8.20
C LYS A 143 -1.60 -16.36 8.96
N ILE A 144 -0.51 -16.00 8.29
CA ILE A 144 0.80 -15.81 8.93
C ILE A 144 0.70 -14.71 9.99
N LEU A 145 0.01 -13.60 9.72
CA LEU A 145 -0.16 -12.51 10.69
C LEU A 145 -0.83 -13.00 11.97
N GLN A 146 -1.89 -13.80 11.85
CA GLN A 146 -2.60 -14.38 12.99
C GLN A 146 -1.72 -15.39 13.75
N ASP A 147 -1.16 -16.37 13.04
CA ASP A 147 -0.40 -17.47 13.65
C ASP A 147 0.88 -16.95 14.36
N GLU A 148 1.58 -15.98 13.75
CA GLU A 148 2.86 -15.45 14.23
C GLU A 148 2.76 -14.19 15.10
N HIS A 149 1.52 -13.74 15.39
CA HIS A 149 1.22 -12.52 16.16
C HIS A 149 1.88 -11.26 15.57
N ILE A 150 1.65 -11.03 14.28
CA ILE A 150 2.17 -9.89 13.51
C ILE A 150 1.02 -8.97 13.12
N GLY A 151 1.16 -7.66 13.33
CA GLY A 151 0.10 -6.70 12.98
C GLY A 151 0.08 -6.27 11.52
N LEU A 152 1.22 -6.28 10.82
CA LEU A 152 1.39 -5.66 9.49
C LEU A 152 2.17 -6.55 8.53
N PHE A 153 1.71 -6.61 7.28
CA PHE A 153 2.53 -7.00 6.15
C PHE A 153 2.61 -5.93 5.05
N GLY A 154 3.73 -5.93 4.34
CA GLY A 154 3.92 -5.16 3.13
C GLY A 154 4.44 -5.99 1.97
N ILE A 155 4.63 -5.33 0.83
CA ILE A 155 5.23 -5.88 -0.38
C ILE A 155 6.59 -5.23 -0.65
N TYR A 156 7.31 -5.75 -1.65
CA TYR A 156 8.52 -5.09 -2.12
C TYR A 156 8.18 -3.73 -2.78
N PRO A 157 8.87 -2.63 -2.42
CA PRO A 157 8.43 -1.28 -2.79
C PRO A 157 8.84 -0.84 -4.21
N VAL A 158 9.69 -1.60 -4.91
CA VAL A 158 10.24 -1.21 -6.22
C VAL A 158 10.03 -2.33 -7.23
N ALA A 159 9.30 -2.04 -8.31
CA ALA A 159 9.08 -2.98 -9.41
C ALA A 159 10.35 -3.22 -10.25
N ASN A 160 11.30 -3.96 -9.68
CA ASN A 160 12.52 -4.36 -10.36
C ASN A 160 12.93 -5.76 -9.91
N GLY A 161 12.64 -6.75 -10.76
CA GLY A 161 12.92 -8.16 -10.46
C GLY A 161 14.41 -8.46 -10.20
N TYR A 162 15.32 -7.72 -10.83
CA TYR A 162 16.76 -7.89 -10.61
C TYR A 162 17.19 -7.54 -9.18
N PHE A 163 16.51 -6.59 -8.53
CA PHE A 163 16.79 -6.26 -7.12
C PHE A 163 16.03 -7.15 -6.12
N MET A 164 15.00 -7.86 -6.58
CA MET A 164 14.21 -8.77 -5.76
C MET A 164 14.83 -10.18 -5.67
N LYS A 165 15.64 -10.57 -6.66
CA LYS A 165 16.11 -11.95 -6.89
C LYS A 165 16.83 -12.65 -5.73
N ASP A 166 17.60 -11.91 -4.93
CA ASP A 166 18.45 -12.49 -3.86
C ASP A 166 17.76 -12.44 -2.49
N LEU A 167 16.49 -12.02 -2.45
CA LEU A 167 15.72 -11.94 -1.23
C LEU A 167 14.98 -13.26 -0.98
N PRO A 168 14.86 -13.70 0.28
CA PRO A 168 13.94 -14.77 0.61
C PRO A 168 12.51 -14.33 0.26
N ASP A 169 11.63 -15.27 -0.08
CA ASP A 169 10.24 -14.95 -0.47
C ASP A 169 9.53 -14.06 0.55
N VAL A 170 9.81 -14.28 1.84
CA VAL A 170 9.32 -13.48 2.95
C VAL A 170 10.43 -13.09 3.94
N THR A 171 10.27 -11.95 4.61
CA THR A 171 11.09 -11.54 5.76
C THR A 171 10.20 -11.12 6.92
N TYR A 172 10.69 -11.30 8.16
CA TYR A 172 9.98 -10.95 9.40
C TYR A 172 10.62 -9.78 10.18
N SER A 173 11.75 -9.26 9.71
CA SER A 173 12.49 -8.15 10.32
C SER A 173 11.82 -6.80 10.05
N LEU A 174 12.22 -5.74 10.76
CA LEU A 174 11.85 -4.36 10.39
C LEU A 174 12.15 -4.10 8.91
N ARG A 175 11.13 -3.92 8.08
CA ARG A 175 11.28 -3.61 6.66
C ARG A 175 10.25 -2.54 6.31
N PHE A 176 10.68 -1.58 5.50
CA PHE A 176 9.78 -0.55 5.02
C PHE A 176 8.60 -1.17 4.26
N CYS A 177 7.38 -0.85 4.71
CA CYS A 177 6.13 -1.23 4.07
C CYS A 177 5.54 -0.01 3.36
N VAL A 178 5.65 0.03 2.03
CA VAL A 178 5.17 1.14 1.21
C VAL A 178 3.67 1.37 1.39
N GLY A 179 3.23 2.63 1.40
CA GLY A 179 1.82 3.01 1.56
C GLY A 179 0.87 2.51 0.46
N THR A 180 1.39 2.16 -0.72
CA THR A 180 0.59 1.84 -1.91
C THR A 180 -0.18 0.54 -1.83
N LEU A 181 0.40 -0.51 -1.23
CA LEU A 181 -0.29 -1.77 -0.99
C LEU A 181 0.30 -2.46 0.24
N TRP A 182 -0.54 -2.75 1.21
CA TRP A 182 -0.15 -3.37 2.47
C TRP A 182 -1.38 -3.99 3.13
N GLY A 183 -1.19 -4.89 4.11
CA GLY A 183 -2.31 -5.45 4.86
C GLY A 183 -2.02 -5.51 6.35
N CYS A 184 -3.08 -5.46 7.16
CA CYS A 184 -3.00 -5.54 8.61
C CYS A 184 -4.14 -6.35 9.22
N ILE A 185 -3.86 -6.88 10.41
CA ILE A 185 -4.91 -7.14 11.39
C ILE A 185 -5.23 -5.77 12.00
N ASN A 186 -6.47 -5.30 11.83
CA ASN A 186 -6.88 -3.96 12.24
C ASN A 186 -6.65 -3.79 13.73
N ASP A 187 -5.99 -2.69 14.10
CA ASP A 187 -5.54 -2.42 15.45
C ASP A 187 -5.77 -0.95 15.76
N HIS A 188 -6.78 -0.69 16.58
CA HIS A 188 -7.26 0.65 16.96
C HIS A 188 -6.22 1.45 17.72
N SER A 189 -5.15 0.82 18.24
CA SER A 189 -4.04 1.53 18.89
C SER A 189 -2.97 2.04 17.91
N ILE A 190 -2.98 1.60 16.65
CA ILE A 190 -2.04 2.06 15.62
C ILE A 190 -2.60 3.33 14.97
N ILE A 191 -2.29 4.48 15.57
CA ILE A 191 -2.73 5.81 15.12
C ILE A 191 -1.55 6.60 14.55
N ILE A 192 -1.69 7.01 13.29
CA ILE A 192 -0.68 7.78 12.56
C ILE A 192 -0.85 9.26 12.88
N GLN A 193 0.25 9.97 13.13
CA GLN A 193 0.28 11.38 13.53
C GLN A 193 0.84 12.30 12.45
N ILE A 194 1.65 11.77 11.53
CA ILE A 194 2.35 12.58 10.53
C ILE A 194 1.71 12.48 9.14
N GLU A 195 1.80 13.57 8.39
CA GLU A 195 1.24 13.68 7.04
C GLU A 195 2.14 13.04 5.98
N GLU A 196 3.42 13.39 5.96
CA GLU A 196 4.42 12.81 5.07
C GLU A 196 5.13 11.65 5.78
N LYS A 197 5.50 10.60 5.04
CA LYS A 197 6.14 9.38 5.62
C LYS A 197 5.25 8.64 6.62
N GLU A 198 3.94 8.78 6.50
CA GLU A 198 2.92 8.04 7.25
C GLU A 198 3.13 6.51 7.21
N ASP A 199 3.64 6.01 6.09
CA ASP A 199 3.96 4.59 5.89
C ASP A 199 5.17 4.12 6.70
N VAL A 200 6.16 4.98 6.90
CA VAL A 200 7.28 4.76 7.82
C VAL A 200 6.77 4.76 9.27
N GLU A 201 5.93 5.73 9.65
CA GLU A 201 5.36 5.77 10.99
C GLU A 201 4.52 4.53 11.30
N ARG A 202 3.61 4.13 10.40
CA ARG A 202 2.81 2.90 10.55
C ARG A 202 3.70 1.67 10.71
N THR A 203 4.76 1.56 9.89
CA THR A 203 5.72 0.45 9.98
C THR A 203 6.39 0.41 11.36
N LEU A 204 6.82 1.57 11.88
CA LEU A 204 7.49 1.66 13.18
C LEU A 204 6.55 1.42 14.36
N LEU A 205 5.32 1.95 14.32
CA LEU A 205 4.30 1.70 15.33
C LEU A 205 3.98 0.20 15.43
N SER A 206 3.74 -0.44 14.28
CA SER A 206 3.49 -1.87 14.22
C SER A 206 4.70 -2.68 14.69
N PHE A 207 5.92 -2.34 14.24
CA PHE A 207 7.12 -3.04 14.67
C PHE A 207 7.39 -2.87 16.17
N GLN A 208 7.15 -1.69 16.74
CA GLN A 208 7.32 -1.47 18.18
C GLN A 208 6.35 -2.32 19.01
N LYS A 209 5.12 -2.51 18.52
CA LYS A 209 4.08 -3.31 19.21
C LYS A 209 4.29 -4.82 19.04
N TYR A 210 4.60 -5.27 17.83
CA TYR A 210 4.62 -6.70 17.48
C TYR A 210 6.03 -7.29 17.31
N ASN A 211 7.07 -6.46 17.31
CA ASN A 211 8.48 -6.82 17.13
C ASN A 211 8.78 -7.63 15.85
N LYS A 212 7.84 -7.64 14.90
CA LYS A 212 7.92 -8.34 13.61
C LYS A 212 7.17 -7.53 12.56
N ILE A 213 7.67 -7.55 11.33
CA ILE A 213 6.98 -7.05 10.13
C ILE A 213 7.11 -8.11 9.05
N LEU A 214 5.99 -8.59 8.51
CA LEU A 214 6.02 -9.48 7.37
C LEU A 214 6.24 -8.66 6.09
N ARG A 215 7.18 -9.04 5.24
CA ARG A 215 7.26 -8.48 3.88
C ARG A 215 7.33 -9.57 2.84
N LEU A 216 6.40 -9.53 1.88
CA LEU A 216 6.38 -10.38 0.70
C LEU A 216 7.36 -9.81 -0.34
N ASN A 217 8.55 -10.39 -0.44
CA ASN A 217 9.63 -9.84 -1.29
C ASN A 217 9.48 -10.19 -2.76
N ASN A 218 8.68 -11.20 -3.09
CA ASN A 218 8.40 -11.62 -4.46
C ASN A 218 7.16 -10.93 -5.07
N ILE A 219 6.46 -10.08 -4.31
CA ILE A 219 5.33 -9.26 -4.77
C ILE A 219 5.75 -7.78 -4.79
N THR A 220 5.33 -7.06 -5.82
CA THR A 220 5.52 -5.61 -5.98
C THR A 220 4.31 -5.01 -6.72
N ILE A 221 4.24 -3.69 -6.82
CA ILE A 221 3.19 -3.00 -7.59
C ILE A 221 3.77 -2.17 -8.73
N LYS A 222 2.94 -1.94 -9.75
CA LYS A 222 3.17 -0.96 -10.80
C LYS A 222 2.31 0.26 -10.50
N THR A 223 2.95 1.40 -10.27
CA THR A 223 2.30 2.70 -10.08
C THR A 223 3.22 3.83 -10.55
N LYS A 224 2.67 5.04 -10.72
CA LYS A 224 3.40 6.24 -11.10
C LYS A 224 3.45 7.22 -9.93
N TYR A 225 4.37 6.97 -9.00
CA TYR A 225 4.60 7.84 -7.84
C TYR A 225 4.75 9.31 -8.23
N TYR A 226 3.94 10.16 -7.60
CA TYR A 226 3.97 11.62 -7.73
C TYR A 226 3.82 12.15 -9.17
N LYS A 227 3.14 11.40 -10.05
CA LYS A 227 2.83 11.86 -11.42
C LYS A 227 1.34 11.87 -11.73
N THR A 228 0.51 11.26 -10.89
CA THR A 228 -0.94 11.20 -11.07
C THR A 228 -1.60 12.38 -10.36
N GLU A 229 -2.27 13.25 -11.12
CA GLU A 229 -3.05 14.38 -10.59
C GLU A 229 -4.08 13.92 -9.53
N GLY A 230 -4.46 14.80 -8.62
CA GLY A 230 -5.29 14.45 -7.47
C GLY A 230 -4.48 13.92 -6.28
N GLY A 231 -5.17 13.40 -5.26
CA GLY A 231 -4.55 12.85 -4.04
C GLY A 231 -3.63 13.85 -3.35
N MET A 232 -2.46 13.39 -2.92
CA MET A 232 -1.44 14.24 -2.25
C MET A 232 -0.87 15.37 -3.15
N GLN A 233 -1.27 15.47 -4.43
CA GLN A 233 -0.76 16.48 -5.36
C GLN A 233 -1.64 17.73 -5.48
N THR A 234 -2.86 17.72 -4.92
CA THR A 234 -3.88 18.73 -5.23
C THR A 234 -3.55 20.13 -4.72
N GLU A 235 -2.92 20.28 -3.54
CA GLU A 235 -2.97 21.57 -2.83
C GLU A 235 -1.67 21.99 -2.12
N SER A 236 -0.61 21.17 -2.15
CA SER A 236 0.67 21.56 -1.53
C SER A 236 1.61 22.20 -2.55
N SER A 237 2.02 23.45 -2.32
CA SER A 237 3.20 23.98 -2.98
C SER A 237 4.41 23.09 -2.64
N LEU A 238 5.40 23.05 -3.53
CA LEU A 238 6.61 22.26 -3.30
C LEU A 238 7.28 22.61 -1.96
N ASP A 239 7.24 23.88 -1.55
CA ASP A 239 7.82 24.34 -0.30
C ASP A 239 7.03 23.89 0.93
N LYS A 240 5.69 23.93 0.89
CA LYS A 240 4.84 23.37 1.96
C LYS A 240 5.14 21.88 2.13
N ARG A 241 5.27 21.15 1.02
CA ARG A 241 5.58 19.73 1.05
C ARG A 241 6.97 19.43 1.59
N LYS A 242 7.98 20.22 1.23
CA LYS A 242 9.34 20.11 1.81
C LYS A 242 9.32 20.37 3.32
N ALA A 243 8.56 21.37 3.78
CA ALA A 243 8.42 21.69 5.19
C ALA A 243 7.72 20.55 5.96
N ALA A 244 6.62 20.02 5.45
CA ALA A 244 5.91 18.86 6.03
C ALA A 244 6.79 17.61 6.07
N ALA A 245 7.52 17.32 5.00
CA ALA A 245 8.47 16.20 4.96
C ALA A 245 9.63 16.37 5.97
N LYS A 246 10.15 17.60 6.13
CA LYS A 246 11.18 17.91 7.13
C LYS A 246 10.64 17.68 8.55
N ALA A 247 9.47 18.23 8.87
CA ALA A 247 8.84 18.06 10.17
C ALA A 247 8.60 16.57 10.50
N SER A 248 8.08 15.82 9.53
CA SER A 248 7.85 14.38 9.65
C SER A 248 9.15 13.60 9.88
N CYS A 249 10.22 13.92 9.15
CA CYS A 249 11.53 13.30 9.37
C CYS A 249 12.12 13.63 10.74
N THR A 250 12.03 14.88 11.19
CA THR A 250 12.47 15.29 12.53
C THR A 250 11.74 14.50 13.61
N TYR A 251 10.41 14.45 13.54
CA TYR A 251 9.59 13.68 14.48
C TYR A 251 10.01 12.19 14.52
N LEU A 252 10.18 11.57 13.35
CA LEU A 252 10.57 10.15 13.29
C LEU A 252 11.99 9.90 13.83
N LEU A 253 12.93 10.81 13.59
CA LEU A 253 14.30 10.73 14.12
C LEU A 253 14.34 10.87 15.64
N GLU A 254 13.53 11.77 16.19
CA GLU A 254 13.44 12.00 17.64
C GLU A 254 12.71 10.86 18.35
N LYS A 255 11.60 10.37 17.78
CA LYS A 255 10.77 9.31 18.38
C LYS A 255 11.37 7.92 18.21
N TYR A 256 12.03 7.64 17.10
CA TYR A 256 12.59 6.33 16.76
C TYR A 256 14.07 6.40 16.36
N PRO A 257 14.96 6.97 17.19
CA PRO A 257 16.36 7.23 16.82
C PRO A 257 17.16 5.96 16.52
N LYS A 258 16.80 4.84 17.15
CA LYS A 258 17.44 3.53 16.92
C LYS A 258 17.12 2.96 15.54
N TYR A 259 15.92 3.25 15.02
CA TYR A 259 15.38 2.61 13.82
C TYR A 259 15.38 3.53 12.60
N THR A 260 15.79 4.77 12.74
CA THR A 260 15.69 5.76 11.66
C THR A 260 16.99 6.52 11.45
N LYS A 261 17.28 6.84 10.19
CA LYS A 261 18.40 7.68 9.77
C LYS A 261 17.96 8.60 8.65
N LEU A 262 18.46 9.82 8.64
CA LEU A 262 18.20 10.76 7.55
C LEU A 262 18.84 10.24 6.25
N TYR A 263 18.11 10.36 5.14
CA TYR A 263 18.57 9.94 3.82
C TYR A 263 18.74 11.17 2.92
N THR A 264 19.97 11.63 2.77
CA THR A 264 20.30 12.91 2.12
C THR A 264 20.70 12.79 0.64
N SER A 265 20.72 11.58 0.07
CA SER A 265 21.28 11.35 -1.27
C SER A 265 20.33 11.67 -2.43
N LYS A 266 19.05 12.02 -2.17
CA LYS A 266 18.11 12.38 -3.24
C LYS A 266 18.29 13.84 -3.66
N LYS A 267 18.41 14.06 -4.97
CA LYS A 267 18.51 15.40 -5.59
C LYS A 267 17.23 16.24 -5.53
N SER A 268 16.10 15.68 -5.06
CA SER A 268 14.81 16.38 -5.02
C SER A 268 14.71 17.48 -3.96
N GLY A 269 15.62 17.50 -2.98
CA GLY A 269 15.57 18.43 -1.85
C GLY A 269 14.42 18.17 -0.87
N ILE A 270 13.66 17.09 -1.06
CA ILE A 270 12.65 16.60 -0.12
C ILE A 270 13.37 15.73 0.92
N TYR A 271 13.11 15.97 2.20
CA TYR A 271 13.68 15.19 3.29
C TYR A 271 13.16 13.74 3.22
N GLU A 272 14.09 12.80 3.30
CA GLU A 272 13.81 11.37 3.25
C GLU A 272 14.40 10.70 4.47
N ILE A 273 13.80 9.59 4.87
CA ILE A 273 14.22 8.80 6.01
C ILE A 273 14.42 7.35 5.58
N LYS A 274 15.41 6.69 6.17
CA LYS A 274 15.71 5.29 5.95
C LYS A 274 15.55 4.54 7.26
N LEU A 275 14.91 3.37 7.20
CA LEU A 275 14.87 2.44 8.31
C LEU A 275 16.24 1.78 8.50
N SER A 276 16.70 1.74 9.75
CA SER A 276 17.91 1.03 10.17
C SER A 276 17.49 -0.29 10.80
N ASN A 277 18.01 -1.37 10.23
CA ASN A 277 17.74 -2.74 10.61
C ASN A 277 19.01 -3.37 11.16
#